data_AF-A0A9D7NTY1-F1
#
_entry.id   AF-A0A9D7NTY1-F1
#
_cell.length_a   1.000
_cell.length_b   1.000
_cell.length_c   1.000
_cell.angle_alpha   90.00
_cell.angle_beta   90.00
_cell.angle_gamma   90.00
#
_symmetry.space_group_name_H-M   'P 1'
#
loop_
_entity.id
_entity.type
_entity.pdbx_description
1 polymer ?
#
loop_
_entity_poly.entity_id
_entity_poly.type
_entity_poly.pdbx_seq_one_letter_code
_entity_poly.pdbx_strand_id
1 'polypeptide(L)'
;MPVKKTIGKIRDHLTSIYRQFLKEGKLELYYDGEALRYEEPKILEAPNPRDPSGKLVTWRKPIDIRLGNKRVHGFVAIRDEAKLTEAGLALFRRNRLILGSGDEGYRPTSVFGQPNSYRYQRVFGELHLEGFGVSHTKDAIQWEDLEEEFLDQLRKQMDSDPLPILKMAEEYRARTRTTTIARAAEAAAASTAEALATASTLIDTQRHEVPLATPPPSDLPLAAEVAATKEFRLRFQDQEWTVTIDLANDNAISEWLYIAQNQRSAEVRLVGIRVNLAHPFMQRFAGTSGEQIEPLLRIASSLAVATVVSRDQGVLESGTIYKHVNEILRSALSGPIITSRPDENG
;
A
#
# COMPACT_ATOMS: atom_id res chain seq x y z
N MET A 1 0.98 -30.95 23.57
CA MET A 1 0.17 -30.85 22.35
C MET A 1 0.68 -29.67 21.52
N PRO A 2 0.90 -29.80 20.20
CA PRO A 2 1.35 -28.68 19.39
C PRO A 2 0.27 -27.58 19.33
N VAL A 3 0.71 -26.33 19.40
CA VAL A 3 -0.14 -25.12 19.45
C VAL A 3 -0.97 -25.02 18.15
N LYS A 4 -2.26 -24.65 18.23
CA LYS A 4 -3.22 -24.61 17.10
C LYS A 4 -2.69 -24.04 15.77
N LYS A 5 -1.77 -23.05 15.80
CA LYS A 5 -1.13 -22.48 14.60
C LYS A 5 -0.27 -23.49 13.82
N THR A 6 0.34 -24.46 14.49
CA THR A 6 1.17 -25.50 13.85
C THR A 6 0.31 -26.50 13.08
N ILE A 7 -0.89 -26.81 13.58
CA ILE A 7 -1.82 -27.74 12.92
C ILE A 7 -2.33 -27.16 11.59
N GLY A 8 -2.71 -25.88 11.57
CA GLY A 8 -3.15 -25.20 10.34
C GLY A 8 -2.07 -25.26 9.24
N LYS A 9 -0.82 -24.92 9.58
CA LYS A 9 0.29 -25.00 8.63
C LYS A 9 0.52 -26.41 8.08
N ILE A 10 0.39 -27.45 8.92
CA ILE A 10 0.51 -28.84 8.47
C ILE A 10 -0.59 -29.19 7.47
N ARG A 11 -1.85 -28.81 7.76
CA ARG A 11 -2.98 -29.03 6.85
C ARG A 11 -2.76 -28.33 5.51
N ASP A 12 -2.35 -27.06 5.53
CA ASP A 12 -2.09 -26.28 4.32
C ASP A 12 -0.95 -26.90 3.49
N HIS A 13 0.14 -27.30 4.15
CA HIS A 13 1.30 -27.91 3.51
C HIS A 13 0.95 -29.24 2.84
N LEU A 14 0.27 -30.13 3.57
CA LEU A 14 -0.19 -31.42 3.03
C LEU A 14 -1.14 -31.25 1.85
N THR A 15 -2.12 -30.36 2.00
CA THR A 15 -3.09 -30.05 0.94
C THR A 15 -2.39 -29.50 -0.30
N SER A 16 -1.39 -28.63 -0.12
CA SER A 16 -0.58 -28.08 -1.19
C SER A 16 0.26 -29.14 -1.92
N ILE A 17 0.89 -30.07 -1.19
CA ILE A 17 1.72 -31.13 -1.80
C ILE A 17 0.89 -32.02 -2.71
N TYR A 18 -0.29 -32.42 -2.24
CA TYR A 18 -1.14 -33.40 -2.90
C TYR A 18 -2.26 -32.77 -3.74
N ARG A 19 -2.25 -31.45 -3.93
CA ARG A 19 -3.35 -30.70 -4.57
C ARG A 19 -3.78 -31.27 -5.93
N GLN A 20 -2.85 -31.74 -6.75
CA GLN A 20 -3.19 -32.34 -8.05
C GLN A 20 -3.99 -33.62 -7.88
N PHE A 21 -3.59 -34.50 -6.96
CA PHE A 21 -4.32 -35.74 -6.68
C PHE A 21 -5.69 -35.50 -6.04
N LEU A 22 -5.78 -34.48 -5.17
CA LEU A 22 -7.02 -34.05 -4.54
C LEU A 22 -8.00 -33.49 -5.59
N LYS A 23 -7.53 -32.60 -6.49
CA LYS A 23 -8.33 -32.03 -7.59
C LYS A 23 -8.84 -33.10 -8.55
N GLU A 24 -7.99 -34.08 -8.87
CA GLU A 24 -8.35 -35.18 -9.78
C GLU A 24 -9.22 -36.26 -9.12
N GLY A 25 -9.51 -36.15 -7.81
CA GLY A 25 -10.26 -37.18 -7.07
C GLY A 25 -9.53 -38.52 -6.94
N LYS A 26 -8.21 -38.54 -7.14
CA LYS A 26 -7.37 -39.75 -7.06
C LYS A 26 -6.87 -40.05 -5.65
N LEU A 27 -6.97 -39.08 -4.76
CA LEU A 27 -6.58 -39.18 -3.36
C LEU A 27 -7.65 -38.50 -2.50
N GLU A 28 -8.02 -39.14 -1.41
CA GLU A 28 -8.68 -38.48 -0.29
C GLU A 28 -7.68 -38.38 0.85
N LEU A 29 -7.57 -37.20 1.45
CA LEU A 29 -6.62 -36.95 2.53
C LEU A 29 -7.38 -36.44 3.75
N TYR A 30 -7.17 -37.10 4.88
CA TYR A 30 -7.80 -36.76 6.15
C TYR A 30 -6.73 -36.37 7.16
N TYR A 31 -6.99 -35.31 7.93
CA TYR A 31 -6.17 -34.93 9.08
C TYR A 31 -7.08 -34.81 10.30
N ASP A 32 -6.81 -35.63 11.32
CA ASP A 32 -7.63 -35.70 12.55
C ASP A 32 -9.13 -35.93 12.27
N GLY A 33 -9.44 -36.82 11.31
CA GLY A 33 -10.80 -37.13 10.89
C GLY A 33 -11.45 -36.11 9.94
N GLU A 34 -10.84 -34.93 9.73
CA GLU A 34 -11.35 -33.93 8.79
C GLU A 34 -10.75 -34.11 7.39
N ALA A 35 -11.62 -34.13 6.37
CA ALA A 35 -11.19 -34.18 4.98
C ALA A 35 -10.51 -32.86 4.57
N LEU A 36 -9.30 -32.95 4.00
CA LEU A 36 -8.56 -31.82 3.45
C LEU A 36 -8.98 -31.57 2.00
N ARG A 37 -9.24 -30.31 1.67
CA ARG A 37 -9.62 -29.86 0.32
C ARG A 37 -8.71 -28.72 -0.11
N TYR A 38 -8.26 -28.77 -1.35
CA TYR A 38 -7.52 -27.66 -1.95
C TYR A 38 -8.49 -26.69 -2.60
N GLU A 39 -8.50 -25.45 -2.12
CA GLU A 39 -9.23 -24.36 -2.76
C GLU A 39 -8.32 -23.65 -3.76
N GLU A 40 -8.77 -23.55 -5.01
CA GLU A 40 -8.00 -22.82 -6.01
C GLU A 40 -8.04 -21.30 -5.73
N PRO A 41 -6.89 -20.63 -5.76
CA PRO A 41 -6.84 -19.18 -5.72
C PRO A 41 -7.75 -18.53 -6.76
N LYS A 42 -8.58 -17.59 -6.32
CA LYS A 42 -9.39 -16.79 -7.23
C LYS A 42 -8.50 -15.94 -8.14
N ILE A 43 -8.67 -16.12 -9.44
CA ILE A 43 -7.93 -15.38 -10.48
C ILE A 43 -8.58 -14.03 -10.72
N LEU A 44 -7.76 -13.02 -10.99
CA LEU A 44 -8.19 -11.68 -11.34
C LEU A 44 -9.00 -11.68 -12.63
N GLU A 45 -10.17 -11.04 -12.58
CA GLU A 45 -10.97 -10.71 -13.75
C GLU A 45 -10.99 -9.18 -13.92
N ALA A 46 -10.33 -8.69 -14.95
CA ALA A 46 -10.18 -7.26 -15.20
C ALA A 46 -9.99 -7.00 -16.70
N PRO A 47 -10.38 -5.83 -17.23
CA PRO A 47 -10.12 -5.49 -18.62
C PRO A 47 -8.61 -5.34 -18.87
N ASN A 48 -8.19 -5.41 -20.13
CA ASN A 48 -6.80 -5.15 -20.50
C ASN A 48 -6.43 -3.69 -20.16
N PRO A 49 -5.26 -3.39 -19.55
CA PRO A 49 -4.83 -2.02 -19.31
C PRO A 49 -4.83 -1.13 -20.56
N ARG A 50 -4.63 -1.73 -21.74
CA ARG A 50 -4.65 -1.01 -23.03
C ARG A 50 -6.06 -0.68 -23.52
N ASP A 51 -7.09 -1.34 -22.98
CA ASP A 51 -8.51 -1.06 -23.21
C ASP A 51 -9.29 -1.17 -21.90
N PRO A 52 -9.21 -0.16 -21.01
CA PRO A 52 -9.86 -0.20 -19.69
C PRO A 52 -11.39 -0.25 -19.72
N SER A 53 -12.00 0.09 -20.86
CA SER A 53 -13.44 -0.03 -21.14
C SER A 53 -13.84 -1.36 -21.76
N GLY A 54 -12.84 -2.19 -22.09
CA GLY A 54 -13.03 -3.47 -22.75
C GLY A 54 -13.69 -4.51 -21.85
N LYS A 55 -13.89 -5.70 -22.42
CA LYS A 55 -14.46 -6.83 -21.68
C LYS A 55 -13.49 -7.27 -20.57
N LEU A 56 -14.07 -7.77 -19.47
CA LEU A 56 -13.30 -8.44 -18.44
C LEU A 56 -12.59 -9.65 -19.05
N VAL A 57 -11.32 -9.82 -18.72
CA VAL A 57 -10.52 -10.98 -19.09
C VAL A 57 -10.03 -11.65 -17.82
N THR A 58 -10.06 -12.98 -17.79
CA THR A 58 -9.43 -13.78 -16.74
C THR A 58 -7.93 -13.76 -16.94
N TRP A 59 -7.19 -13.20 -15.97
CA TRP A 59 -5.73 -13.06 -16.04
C TRP A 59 -5.01 -14.35 -15.69
N ARG A 60 -5.16 -15.34 -16.57
CA ARG A 60 -4.51 -16.64 -16.54
C ARG A 60 -3.86 -16.89 -17.89
N LYS A 61 -2.57 -17.21 -17.88
CA LYS A 61 -1.78 -17.44 -19.09
C LYS A 61 -1.14 -18.82 -19.09
N PRO A 62 -1.32 -19.63 -20.14
CA PRO A 62 -0.58 -20.88 -20.28
C PRO A 62 0.91 -20.57 -20.51
N ILE A 63 1.77 -21.43 -19.97
CA ILE A 63 3.23 -21.41 -20.15
C ILE A 63 3.64 -22.74 -20.77
N ASP A 64 4.53 -22.68 -21.77
CA ASP A 64 5.14 -23.87 -22.39
C ASP A 64 6.54 -23.51 -22.90
N ILE A 65 7.55 -24.01 -22.19
CA ILE A 65 8.97 -23.68 -22.40
C ILE A 65 9.72 -24.98 -22.68
N ARG A 66 10.53 -25.00 -23.73
CA ARG A 66 11.40 -26.13 -24.08
C ARG A 66 12.86 -25.73 -23.90
N LEU A 67 13.61 -26.57 -23.19
CA LEU A 67 15.02 -26.39 -22.86
C LEU A 67 15.76 -27.68 -23.26
N GLY A 68 16.21 -27.73 -24.50
CA GLY A 68 16.75 -28.95 -25.11
C GLY A 68 15.71 -30.09 -25.12
N ASN A 69 16.01 -31.17 -24.40
CA ASN A 69 15.12 -32.33 -24.23
C ASN A 69 14.19 -32.22 -23.00
N LYS A 70 14.24 -31.11 -22.26
CA LYS A 70 13.41 -30.86 -21.07
C LYS A 70 12.28 -29.88 -21.41
N ARG A 71 11.19 -29.95 -20.65
CA ARG A 71 10.01 -29.10 -20.84
C ARG A 71 9.46 -28.61 -19.51
N VAL A 72 9.06 -27.34 -19.47
CA VAL A 72 8.30 -26.75 -18.37
C VAL A 72 6.99 -26.22 -18.92
N HIS A 73 5.86 -26.74 -18.43
CA HIS A 73 4.54 -26.32 -18.90
C HIS A 73 3.56 -26.11 -17.75
N GLY A 74 2.49 -25.36 -17.97
CA GLY A 74 1.47 -25.12 -16.95
C GLY A 74 0.83 -23.75 -17.14
N PHE A 75 0.67 -23.01 -16.06
CA PHE A 75 0.11 -21.67 -16.13
C PHE A 75 0.70 -20.72 -15.10
N VAL A 76 0.59 -19.43 -15.40
CA VAL A 76 0.73 -18.32 -14.46
C VAL A 76 -0.56 -17.53 -14.44
N ALA A 77 -0.86 -16.88 -13.33
CA ALA A 77 -2.05 -16.07 -13.15
C ALA A 77 -1.80 -14.95 -12.15
N ILE A 78 -2.71 -13.98 -12.14
CA ILE A 78 -2.77 -12.91 -11.14
C ILE A 78 -3.94 -13.21 -10.22
N ARG A 79 -3.73 -13.13 -8.91
CA ARG A 79 -4.82 -13.26 -7.94
C ARG A 79 -5.77 -12.06 -7.97
N ASP A 80 -7.05 -12.30 -7.70
CA ASP A 80 -8.04 -11.24 -7.46
C ASP A 80 -7.61 -10.37 -6.27
N GLU A 81 -7.24 -11.03 -5.16
CA GLU A 81 -6.74 -10.41 -3.94
C GLU A 81 -5.29 -10.82 -3.64
N ALA A 82 -4.47 -9.83 -3.27
CA ALA A 82 -3.08 -10.06 -2.90
C ALA A 82 -3.02 -10.89 -1.62
N LYS A 83 -2.28 -12.00 -1.66
CA LYS A 83 -2.08 -12.86 -0.49
C LYS A 83 -0.71 -13.51 -0.59
N LEU A 84 0.22 -12.99 0.22
CA LEU A 84 1.63 -13.37 0.15
C LEU A 84 1.85 -14.87 0.33
N THR A 85 1.09 -15.54 1.20
CA THR A 85 1.23 -16.98 1.46
C THR A 85 0.72 -17.87 0.33
N GLU A 86 0.08 -17.31 -0.69
CA GLU A 86 -0.47 -18.06 -1.82
C GLU A 86 -0.04 -17.46 -3.17
N ALA A 87 1.00 -16.60 -3.15
CA ALA A 87 1.68 -16.09 -4.32
C ALA A 87 2.92 -16.95 -4.67
N GLY A 88 3.51 -16.74 -5.83
CA GLY A 88 4.65 -17.50 -6.32
C GLY A 88 4.28 -18.77 -7.08
N LEU A 89 5.30 -19.40 -7.66
CA LEU A 89 5.12 -20.59 -8.48
C LEU A 89 5.23 -21.85 -7.63
N ALA A 90 4.35 -22.79 -7.92
CA ALA A 90 4.40 -24.17 -7.47
C ALA A 90 5.03 -25.03 -8.57
N LEU A 91 6.16 -25.67 -8.28
CA LEU A 91 6.90 -26.50 -9.23
C LEU A 91 6.60 -27.97 -8.96
N PHE A 92 6.06 -28.64 -9.97
CA PHE A 92 5.64 -30.03 -9.92
C PHE A 92 6.55 -30.91 -10.76
N ARG A 93 6.73 -32.14 -10.30
CA ARG A 93 7.31 -33.22 -11.08
C ARG A 93 6.48 -34.48 -10.88
N ARG A 94 6.00 -35.08 -11.97
CA ARG A 94 5.11 -36.26 -11.94
C ARG A 94 3.92 -36.05 -10.98
N ASN A 95 3.26 -34.89 -11.10
CA ASN A 95 2.11 -34.43 -10.29
C ASN A 95 2.35 -34.29 -8.79
N ARG A 96 3.60 -34.44 -8.31
CA ARG A 96 3.98 -34.14 -6.92
C ARG A 96 4.66 -32.78 -6.87
N LEU A 97 4.23 -31.95 -5.91
CA LEU A 97 4.89 -30.68 -5.60
C LEU A 97 6.31 -30.93 -5.10
N ILE A 98 7.28 -30.21 -5.67
CA ILE A 98 8.69 -30.21 -5.25
C ILE A 98 9.03 -28.90 -4.54
N LEU A 99 8.59 -27.77 -5.07
CA LEU A 99 8.82 -26.42 -4.54
C LEU A 99 7.54 -25.59 -4.59
N GLY A 100 7.39 -24.61 -3.70
CA GLY A 100 6.23 -23.71 -3.72
C GLY A 100 5.04 -24.20 -2.89
N SER A 101 5.31 -24.76 -1.71
CA SER A 101 4.27 -25.13 -0.75
C SER A 101 4.05 -24.00 0.26
N GLY A 102 2.80 -23.71 0.61
CA GLY A 102 2.48 -22.70 1.63
C GLY A 102 3.18 -21.35 1.37
N ASP A 103 3.83 -20.81 2.38
CA ASP A 103 4.55 -19.54 2.36
C ASP A 103 5.88 -19.56 1.58
N GLU A 104 6.33 -20.72 1.07
CA GLU A 104 7.61 -20.93 0.38
C GLU A 104 7.47 -20.97 -1.15
N GLY A 105 6.65 -20.08 -1.73
CA GLY A 105 6.48 -19.95 -3.18
C GLY A 105 7.80 -19.75 -3.94
N TYR A 106 8.02 -20.45 -5.05
CA TYR A 106 9.19 -20.20 -5.91
C TYR A 106 9.04 -18.84 -6.60
N ARG A 107 9.83 -17.85 -6.17
CA ARG A 107 9.75 -16.44 -6.61
C ARG A 107 11.12 -15.85 -6.96
N PRO A 108 11.73 -16.26 -8.07
CA PRO A 108 12.98 -15.67 -8.53
C PRO A 108 12.84 -14.16 -8.73
N THR A 109 13.73 -13.38 -8.12
CA THR A 109 13.70 -11.90 -8.14
C THR A 109 13.72 -11.34 -9.56
N SER A 110 14.36 -12.03 -10.51
CA SER A 110 14.41 -11.65 -11.93
C SER A 110 13.03 -11.63 -12.62
N VAL A 111 12.06 -12.38 -12.09
CA VAL A 111 10.68 -12.49 -12.60
C VAL A 111 9.70 -11.75 -11.67
N PHE A 112 9.79 -12.00 -10.36
CA PHE A 112 8.84 -11.48 -9.37
C PHE A 112 9.22 -10.12 -8.79
N GLY A 113 10.43 -9.62 -9.03
CA GLY A 113 10.89 -8.37 -8.43
C GLY A 113 11.09 -8.47 -6.92
N GLN A 114 11.11 -7.31 -6.27
CA GLN A 114 11.37 -7.19 -4.84
C GLN A 114 10.15 -7.63 -4.00
N PRO A 115 10.33 -8.11 -2.75
CA PRO A 115 9.25 -8.61 -1.91
C PRO A 115 8.08 -7.64 -1.67
N ASN A 116 8.34 -6.34 -1.74
CA ASN A 116 7.33 -5.28 -1.58
C ASN A 116 6.57 -4.95 -2.86
N SER A 117 6.98 -5.46 -4.03
CA SER A 117 6.30 -5.19 -5.31
C SER A 117 4.94 -5.86 -5.39
N TYR A 118 4.01 -5.26 -6.14
CA TYR A 118 2.65 -5.79 -6.29
C TYR A 118 2.64 -7.16 -6.96
N ARG A 119 3.49 -7.34 -7.99
CA ARG A 119 3.61 -8.62 -8.68
C ARG A 119 4.13 -9.74 -7.76
N TYR A 120 5.03 -9.44 -6.82
CA TYR A 120 5.52 -10.41 -5.83
C TYR A 120 4.40 -10.97 -4.94
N GLN A 121 3.40 -10.14 -4.64
CA GLN A 121 2.30 -10.46 -3.72
C GLN A 121 1.07 -11.07 -4.43
N ARG A 122 1.00 -11.01 -5.76
CA ARG A 122 -0.21 -11.33 -6.55
C ARG A 122 0.00 -12.37 -7.64
N VAL A 123 1.18 -12.45 -8.23
CA VAL A 123 1.44 -13.44 -9.29
C VAL A 123 1.59 -14.82 -8.66
N PHE A 124 0.94 -15.81 -9.23
CA PHE A 124 1.07 -17.21 -8.83
C PHE A 124 0.98 -18.13 -10.04
N GLY A 125 1.30 -19.40 -9.88
CA GLY A 125 1.19 -20.35 -10.98
C GLY A 125 1.57 -21.77 -10.58
N GLU A 126 1.23 -22.71 -11.44
CA GLU A 126 1.60 -24.12 -11.32
C GLU A 126 2.36 -24.51 -12.58
N LEU A 127 3.61 -24.96 -12.41
CA LEU A 127 4.48 -25.39 -13.50
C LEU A 127 4.89 -26.85 -13.30
N HIS A 128 4.77 -27.64 -14.35
CA HIS A 128 5.13 -29.05 -14.41
C HIS A 128 6.43 -29.21 -15.19
N LEU A 129 7.41 -29.85 -14.55
CA LEU A 129 8.76 -30.03 -15.06
C LEU A 129 8.97 -31.48 -15.54
N GLU A 130 9.29 -31.62 -16.82
CA GLU A 130 9.56 -32.89 -17.51
C GLU A 130 11.04 -32.96 -17.90
N GLY A 131 11.70 -34.09 -17.61
CA GLY A 131 13.13 -34.27 -17.91
C GLY A 131 14.11 -33.72 -16.87
N PHE A 132 13.61 -33.13 -15.77
CA PHE A 132 14.43 -32.59 -14.69
C PHE A 132 14.70 -33.61 -13.57
N GLY A 133 15.88 -33.50 -12.94
CA GLY A 133 16.21 -34.16 -11.68
C GLY A 133 15.67 -33.39 -10.46
N VAL A 134 15.72 -34.01 -9.29
CA VAL A 134 15.37 -33.39 -8.00
C VAL A 134 16.41 -33.77 -6.95
N SER A 135 16.58 -32.95 -5.92
CA SER A 135 17.43 -33.27 -4.76
C SER A 135 17.00 -34.58 -4.09
N HIS A 136 17.90 -35.19 -3.31
CA HIS A 136 17.60 -36.40 -2.53
C HIS A 136 16.40 -36.21 -1.58
N THR A 137 16.29 -35.03 -0.99
CA THR A 137 15.19 -34.61 -0.10
C THR A 137 13.92 -34.21 -0.86
N LYS A 138 13.96 -34.11 -2.20
CA LYS A 138 12.84 -33.73 -3.07
C LYS A 138 12.25 -32.35 -2.74
N ASP A 139 13.11 -31.44 -2.31
CA ASP A 139 12.83 -30.05 -1.96
C ASP A 139 13.44 -29.06 -2.95
N ALA A 140 14.17 -29.53 -3.97
CA ALA A 140 14.79 -28.67 -4.98
C ALA A 140 14.80 -29.34 -6.37
N ILE A 141 14.71 -28.51 -7.41
CA ILE A 141 14.90 -28.91 -8.81
C ILE A 141 16.38 -28.89 -9.14
N GLN A 142 16.87 -29.92 -9.84
CA GLN A 142 18.21 -29.91 -10.42
C GLN A 142 18.13 -29.33 -11.83
N TRP A 143 18.55 -28.07 -11.96
CA TRP A 143 18.42 -27.30 -13.20
C TRP A 143 19.53 -27.56 -14.22
N GLU A 144 20.69 -28.11 -13.82
CA GLU A 144 21.81 -28.42 -14.73
C GLU A 144 22.18 -27.22 -15.64
N ASP A 145 22.37 -26.04 -15.03
CA ASP A 145 22.68 -24.75 -15.67
C ASP A 145 21.57 -24.13 -16.54
N LEU A 146 20.41 -24.77 -16.67
CA LEU A 146 19.29 -24.27 -17.48
C LEU A 146 18.38 -23.25 -16.75
N GLU A 147 18.65 -22.95 -15.46
CA GLU A 147 17.75 -22.09 -14.67
C GLU A 147 17.70 -20.67 -15.24
N GLU A 148 18.83 -20.08 -15.61
CA GLU A 148 18.86 -18.72 -16.15
C GLU A 148 18.10 -18.62 -17.49
N GLU A 149 18.31 -19.60 -18.38
CA GLU A 149 17.58 -19.68 -19.66
C GLU A 149 16.08 -19.86 -19.42
N PHE A 150 15.70 -20.73 -18.48
CA PHE A 150 14.32 -20.90 -18.07
C PHE A 150 13.70 -19.58 -17.59
N LEU A 151 14.39 -18.85 -16.70
CA LEU A 151 13.87 -17.61 -16.12
C LEU A 151 13.72 -16.50 -17.16
N ASP A 152 14.65 -16.40 -18.12
CA ASP A 152 14.53 -15.47 -19.24
C ASP A 152 13.33 -15.80 -20.15
N GLN A 153 13.19 -17.07 -20.54
CA GLN A 153 12.04 -17.51 -21.35
C GLN A 153 10.71 -17.35 -20.60
N LEU A 154 10.68 -17.67 -19.30
CA LEU A 154 9.51 -17.50 -18.44
C LEU A 154 9.11 -16.02 -18.38
N ARG A 155 10.06 -15.12 -18.09
CA ARG A 155 9.79 -13.68 -18.05
C ARG A 155 9.21 -13.19 -19.38
N LYS A 156 9.81 -13.57 -20.51
CA LYS A 156 9.34 -13.20 -21.86
C LYS A 156 7.92 -13.71 -22.12
N GLN A 157 7.63 -14.96 -21.79
CA GLN A 157 6.28 -15.51 -21.96
C GLN A 157 5.27 -14.87 -21.01
N MET A 158 5.64 -14.54 -19.77
CA MET A 158 4.73 -13.90 -18.83
C MET A 158 4.37 -12.47 -19.28
N ASP A 159 5.29 -11.74 -19.89
CA ASP A 159 5.09 -10.34 -20.27
C ASP A 159 4.58 -10.13 -21.70
N SER A 160 4.50 -11.19 -22.53
CA SER A 160 4.03 -11.06 -23.90
C SER A 160 2.52 -10.77 -24.01
N ASP A 161 2.12 -10.16 -25.13
CA ASP A 161 0.71 -10.00 -25.48
C ASP A 161 0.05 -11.35 -25.82
N PRO A 162 -1.29 -11.48 -25.71
CA PRO A 162 -2.28 -10.45 -25.36
C PRO A 162 -2.47 -10.24 -23.84
N LEU A 163 -1.84 -11.08 -23.02
CA LEU A 163 -1.94 -11.07 -21.56
C LEU A 163 -0.56 -10.82 -20.93
N PRO A 164 -0.11 -9.56 -20.84
CA PRO A 164 1.15 -9.22 -20.18
C PRO A 164 0.98 -9.29 -18.65
N ILE A 165 1.16 -10.48 -18.09
CA ILE A 165 0.91 -10.80 -16.67
C ILE A 165 1.77 -9.95 -15.73
N LEU A 166 3.06 -9.77 -16.05
CA LEU A 166 3.97 -9.01 -15.19
C LEU A 166 3.60 -7.52 -15.17
N LYS A 167 3.38 -6.92 -16.34
CA LYS A 167 2.92 -5.54 -16.46
C LYS A 167 1.59 -5.32 -15.73
N MET A 168 0.61 -6.20 -15.96
CA MET A 168 -0.69 -6.08 -15.31
C MET A 168 -0.57 -6.22 -13.79
N ALA A 169 0.22 -7.16 -13.27
CA ALA A 169 0.35 -7.33 -11.83
C ALA A 169 1.02 -6.13 -11.13
N GLU A 170 1.85 -5.36 -11.84
CA GLU A 170 2.49 -4.14 -11.35
C GLU A 170 1.57 -2.92 -11.45
N GLU A 171 0.89 -2.76 -12.60
CA GLU A 171 0.05 -1.59 -12.90
C GLU A 171 -1.37 -1.71 -12.33
N TYR A 172 -1.83 -2.94 -12.06
CA TYR A 172 -3.11 -3.19 -11.43
C TYR A 172 -3.07 -2.76 -9.97
N ARG A 173 -3.23 -1.46 -9.78
CA ARG A 173 -3.85 -0.93 -8.58
C ARG A 173 -5.23 -1.53 -8.57
N ALA A 174 -5.45 -2.51 -7.70
CA ALA A 174 -6.77 -3.04 -7.47
C ALA A 174 -7.69 -1.84 -7.35
N ARG A 175 -8.59 -1.66 -8.33
CA ARG A 175 -9.73 -0.78 -8.11
C ARG A 175 -10.44 -1.45 -6.96
N THR A 176 -10.13 -1.00 -5.75
CA THR A 176 -10.65 -1.52 -4.51
C THR A 176 -12.14 -1.59 -4.73
N ARG A 177 -12.70 -2.81 -4.76
CA ARG A 177 -14.14 -3.02 -4.97
C ARG A 177 -14.85 -2.02 -4.07
N THR A 178 -15.83 -1.29 -4.62
CA THR A 178 -16.58 -0.23 -3.93
C THR A 178 -17.04 -0.63 -2.52
N THR A 179 -17.26 -1.94 -2.28
CA THR A 179 -17.60 -2.53 -0.98
C THR A 179 -16.47 -2.47 0.07
N THR A 180 -15.22 -2.71 -0.31
CA THR A 180 -14.06 -2.62 0.60
C THR A 180 -13.68 -1.18 0.89
N ILE A 181 -13.80 -0.28 -0.11
CA ILE A 181 -13.69 1.18 0.14
C ILE A 181 -14.81 1.62 1.07
N ALA A 182 -16.07 1.23 0.81
CA ALA A 182 -17.21 1.64 1.62
C ALA A 182 -16.99 1.27 3.09
N ARG A 183 -16.61 0.02 3.39
CA ARG A 183 -16.34 -0.41 4.77
C ARG A 183 -15.13 0.32 5.39
N ALA A 184 -14.04 0.50 4.64
CA ALA A 184 -12.87 1.22 5.15
C ALA A 184 -13.16 2.71 5.37
N ALA A 185 -13.94 3.32 4.47
CA ALA A 185 -14.39 4.71 4.57
C ALA A 185 -15.38 4.89 5.72
N GLU A 186 -16.29 3.94 5.93
CA GLU A 186 -17.23 3.94 7.05
C GLU A 186 -16.49 3.82 8.38
N ALA A 187 -15.54 2.89 8.49
CA ALA A 187 -14.69 2.76 9.68
C ALA A 187 -13.85 4.03 9.93
N ALA A 188 -13.27 4.62 8.88
CA ALA A 188 -12.52 5.87 8.98
C ALA A 188 -13.43 7.05 9.39
N ALA A 189 -14.63 7.14 8.83
CA ALA A 189 -15.62 8.17 9.15
C ALA A 189 -16.12 8.03 10.59
N ALA A 190 -16.46 6.82 11.03
CA ALA A 190 -16.89 6.53 12.40
C ALA A 190 -15.79 6.91 13.41
N SER A 191 -14.55 6.45 13.18
CA SER A 191 -13.43 6.81 14.03
C SER A 191 -13.17 8.32 14.09
N THR A 192 -13.30 9.01 12.96
CA THR A 192 -13.12 10.47 12.91
C THR A 192 -14.26 11.19 13.64
N ALA A 193 -15.49 10.70 13.50
CA ALA A 193 -16.65 11.25 14.19
C ALA A 193 -16.54 11.08 15.71
N GLU A 194 -16.12 9.92 16.20
CA GLU A 194 -15.84 9.69 17.62
C GLU A 194 -14.76 10.64 18.15
N ALA A 195 -13.64 10.76 17.45
CA ALA A 195 -12.57 11.67 17.83
C ALA A 195 -13.06 13.14 17.87
N LEU A 196 -13.81 13.59 16.86
CA LEU A 196 -14.40 14.93 16.85
C LEU A 196 -15.44 15.14 17.96
N ALA A 197 -16.22 14.12 18.32
CA ALA A 197 -17.20 14.23 19.41
C ALA A 197 -16.53 14.54 20.76
N THR A 198 -15.31 14.00 20.98
CA THR A 198 -14.50 14.33 22.15
C THR A 198 -13.95 15.76 22.15
N ALA A 199 -13.94 16.42 20.99
CA ALA A 199 -13.47 17.80 20.85
C ALA A 199 -14.52 18.86 21.27
N SER A 200 -15.72 18.46 21.70
CA SER A 200 -16.84 19.38 21.97
C SER A 200 -16.50 20.52 22.93
N THR A 201 -15.80 20.23 24.03
CA THR A 201 -15.35 21.24 25.01
C THR A 201 -14.29 22.18 24.43
N LEU A 202 -13.37 21.66 23.61
CA LEU A 202 -12.39 22.47 22.89
C LEU A 202 -13.06 23.40 21.88
N ILE A 203 -14.01 22.88 21.10
CA ILE A 203 -14.76 23.66 20.11
C ILE A 203 -15.56 24.78 20.79
N ASP A 204 -16.17 24.51 21.94
CA ASP A 204 -16.87 25.52 22.72
C ASP A 204 -15.89 26.59 23.25
N THR A 205 -14.70 26.19 23.68
CA THR A 205 -13.64 27.14 24.07
C THR A 205 -13.24 28.02 22.88
N GLN A 206 -12.92 27.43 21.73
CA GLN A 206 -12.54 28.14 20.50
C GLN A 206 -13.59 29.14 20.02
N ARG A 207 -14.88 28.83 20.19
CA ARG A 207 -15.98 29.75 19.84
C ARG A 207 -15.92 31.07 20.60
N HIS A 208 -15.38 31.06 21.81
CA HIS A 208 -15.29 32.22 22.69
C HIS A 208 -13.90 32.86 22.70
N GLU A 209 -12.93 32.30 21.97
CA GLU A 209 -11.60 32.88 21.84
C GLU A 209 -11.56 34.10 20.92
N VAL A 210 -10.62 35.00 21.19
CA VAL A 210 -10.39 36.18 20.35
C VAL A 210 -9.80 35.73 19.00
N PRO A 211 -10.41 36.08 17.85
CA PRO A 211 -9.88 35.75 16.54
C PRO A 211 -8.47 36.29 16.31
N LEU A 212 -7.66 35.54 15.57
CA LEU A 212 -6.30 35.93 15.24
C LEU A 212 -6.31 36.89 14.04
N ALA A 213 -6.31 38.20 14.32
CA ALA A 213 -6.26 39.26 13.32
C ALA A 213 -4.82 39.61 12.88
N THR A 214 -3.82 39.34 13.72
CA THR A 214 -2.42 39.66 13.45
C THR A 214 -1.88 38.86 12.27
N PRO A 215 -1.02 39.45 11.42
CA PRO A 215 -0.37 38.71 10.36
C PRO A 215 0.55 37.61 10.93
N PRO A 216 0.76 36.50 10.21
CA PRO A 216 1.81 35.55 10.54
C PRO A 216 3.18 36.26 10.57
N PRO A 217 4.16 35.72 11.30
CA PRO A 217 5.50 36.30 11.36
C PRO A 217 6.22 36.22 10.02
N SER A 218 7.29 37.00 9.85
CA SER A 218 8.12 37.00 8.65
C SER A 218 8.87 35.68 8.44
N ASP A 219 9.27 35.04 9.53
CA ASP A 219 10.18 33.90 9.53
C ASP A 219 9.56 32.71 10.25
N LEU A 220 9.92 31.51 9.80
CA LEU A 220 9.58 30.30 10.51
C LEU A 220 10.35 30.26 11.85
N PRO A 221 9.75 29.74 12.93
CA PRO A 221 10.47 29.50 14.18
C PRO A 221 11.73 28.66 13.95
N LEU A 222 12.70 28.74 14.84
CA LEU A 222 13.82 27.79 14.78
C LEU A 222 13.34 26.39 15.17
N ALA A 223 13.75 25.38 14.40
CA ALA A 223 13.56 23.97 14.74
C ALA A 223 14.93 23.35 15.05
N ALA A 224 14.99 22.53 16.09
CA ALA A 224 16.21 21.80 16.45
C ALA A 224 16.54 20.70 15.43
N GLU A 225 15.51 20.11 14.82
CA GLU A 225 15.65 19.05 13.81
C GLU A 225 14.76 19.35 12.60
N VAL A 226 15.37 19.35 11.41
CA VAL A 226 14.70 19.54 10.12
C VAL A 226 15.03 18.35 9.23
N ALA A 227 13.99 17.61 8.84
CA ALA A 227 14.12 16.42 8.00
C ALA A 227 14.37 16.79 6.53
N ALA A 228 13.72 17.83 6.04
CA ALA A 228 13.93 18.35 4.69
C ALA A 228 13.44 19.79 4.56
N THR A 229 14.08 20.55 3.67
CA THR A 229 13.61 21.88 3.26
C THR A 229 13.63 21.97 1.74
N LYS A 230 12.59 22.55 1.16
CA LYS A 230 12.50 22.81 -0.28
C LYS A 230 12.03 24.24 -0.53
N GLU A 231 12.87 25.00 -1.23
CA GLU A 231 12.50 26.31 -1.74
C GLU A 231 12.20 26.22 -3.25
N PHE A 232 11.19 26.97 -3.68
CA PHE A 232 10.89 27.17 -5.10
C PHE A 232 10.23 28.53 -5.31
N ARG A 233 10.33 29.03 -6.54
CA ARG A 233 9.71 30.30 -6.94
C ARG A 233 8.50 30.02 -7.82
N LEU A 234 7.46 30.81 -7.63
CA LEU A 234 6.27 30.79 -8.46
C LEU A 234 5.75 32.20 -8.64
N ARG A 235 5.16 32.47 -9.81
CA ARG A 235 4.46 33.71 -10.06
C ARG A 235 2.99 33.54 -9.72
N PHE A 236 2.46 34.36 -8.82
CA PHE A 236 1.05 34.38 -8.47
C PHE A 236 0.46 35.76 -8.80
N GLN A 237 -0.44 35.80 -9.79
CA GLN A 237 -0.97 37.04 -10.37
C GLN A 237 0.18 37.98 -10.81
N ASP A 238 0.25 39.17 -10.19
CA ASP A 238 1.21 40.23 -10.52
C ASP A 238 2.45 40.22 -9.61
N GLN A 239 2.66 39.17 -8.79
CA GLN A 239 3.73 39.11 -7.80
C GLN A 239 4.54 37.82 -7.88
N GLU A 240 5.86 37.94 -7.75
CA GLU A 240 6.78 36.81 -7.61
C GLU A 240 6.80 36.34 -6.16
N TRP A 241 6.65 35.04 -5.96
CA TRP A 241 6.64 34.38 -4.66
C TRP A 241 7.83 33.44 -4.55
N THR A 242 8.54 33.50 -3.43
CA THR A 242 9.45 32.45 -2.99
C THR A 242 8.75 31.68 -1.88
N VAL A 243 8.47 30.40 -2.14
CA VAL A 243 7.81 29.50 -1.20
C VAL A 243 8.82 28.52 -0.65
N THR A 244 8.89 28.42 0.67
CA THR A 244 9.73 27.48 1.40
C THR A 244 8.83 26.48 2.12
N ILE A 245 8.99 25.20 1.80
CA ILE A 245 8.38 24.09 2.52
C ILE A 245 9.43 23.48 3.43
N ASP A 246 9.15 23.49 4.73
CA ASP A 246 10.04 23.02 5.79
C ASP A 246 9.40 21.86 6.55
N LEU A 247 10.03 20.69 6.53
CA LEU A 247 9.59 19.50 7.26
C LEU A 247 10.41 19.39 8.54
N ALA A 248 9.90 19.98 9.62
CA ALA A 248 10.51 19.86 10.93
C ALA A 248 10.22 18.48 11.54
N ASN A 249 11.12 17.96 12.36
CA ASN A 249 10.90 16.75 13.15
C ASN A 249 11.22 17.04 14.62
N ASP A 250 10.56 18.04 15.18
CA ASP A 250 10.91 18.61 16.48
C ASP A 250 9.72 18.52 17.46
N ASN A 251 9.90 17.77 18.55
CA ASN A 251 8.88 17.62 19.60
C ASN A 251 8.63 18.90 20.41
N ALA A 252 9.54 19.89 20.35
CA ALA A 252 9.36 21.19 21.00
C ALA A 252 8.36 22.09 20.24
N ILE A 253 8.13 21.82 18.94
CA ILE A 253 7.17 22.55 18.13
C ILE A 253 5.80 21.90 18.29
N SER A 254 4.85 22.62 18.86
CA SER A 254 3.54 22.05 19.19
C SER A 254 2.54 22.09 18.02
N GLU A 255 2.76 23.00 17.09
CA GLU A 255 1.94 23.25 15.93
C GLU A 255 2.23 22.20 14.85
N TRP A 256 1.16 21.62 14.29
CA TRP A 256 1.30 20.75 13.13
C TRP A 256 1.66 21.56 11.89
N LEU A 257 0.96 22.68 11.66
CA LEU A 257 1.17 23.59 10.53
C LEU A 257 1.56 24.98 11.04
N TYR A 258 2.65 25.51 10.52
CA TYR A 258 3.06 26.89 10.72
C TYR A 258 3.17 27.64 9.39
N ILE A 259 2.74 28.90 9.39
CA ILE A 259 2.81 29.79 8.24
C ILE A 259 3.67 31.00 8.63
N ALA A 260 4.66 31.31 7.81
CA ALA A 260 5.39 32.56 7.86
C ALA A 260 5.18 33.31 6.55
N GLN A 261 5.07 34.63 6.60
CA GLN A 261 4.99 35.48 5.43
C GLN A 261 5.54 36.87 5.71
N ASN A 262 6.14 37.50 4.71
CA ASN A 262 6.50 38.93 4.80
C ASN A 262 5.27 39.84 4.54
N GLN A 263 5.46 41.11 4.18
CA GLN A 263 4.36 42.00 3.75
C GLN A 263 4.11 41.87 2.24
N ARG A 264 2.86 42.07 1.80
CA ARG A 264 2.49 41.91 0.37
C ARG A 264 3.15 42.98 -0.49
N SER A 265 3.47 44.14 0.07
CA SER A 265 4.18 45.24 -0.60
C SER A 265 5.64 44.93 -0.94
N ALA A 266 6.19 43.80 -0.50
CA ALA A 266 7.55 43.41 -0.85
C ALA A 266 7.68 43.09 -2.35
N GLU A 267 8.82 43.45 -2.93
CA GLU A 267 9.17 43.14 -4.33
C GLU A 267 9.06 41.63 -4.62
N VAL A 268 9.49 40.81 -3.66
CA VAL A 268 9.29 39.36 -3.67
C VAL A 268 8.52 38.95 -2.41
N ARG A 269 7.41 38.23 -2.61
CA ARG A 269 6.62 37.66 -1.52
C ARG A 269 7.33 36.44 -0.96
N LEU A 270 7.58 36.40 0.34
CA LEU A 270 8.11 35.21 1.00
C LEU A 270 6.96 34.49 1.71
N VAL A 271 6.84 33.19 1.49
CA VAL A 271 5.88 32.33 2.19
C VAL A 271 6.61 31.09 2.71
N GLY A 272 6.76 31.00 4.03
CA GLY A 272 7.25 29.83 4.73
C GLY A 272 6.09 28.94 5.17
N ILE A 273 6.17 27.66 4.86
CA ILE A 273 5.20 26.63 5.25
C ILE A 273 5.99 25.57 6.01
N ARG A 274 5.69 25.39 7.29
CA ARG A 274 6.26 24.28 8.07
C ARG A 274 5.21 23.25 8.40
N VAL A 275 5.56 21.98 8.19
CA VAL A 275 4.81 20.84 8.72
C VAL A 275 5.71 20.10 9.72
N ASN A 276 5.24 19.95 10.96
CA ASN A 276 5.98 19.20 11.98
C ASN A 276 5.66 17.70 11.92
N LEU A 277 6.61 16.89 11.46
CA LEU A 277 6.55 15.44 11.42
C LEU A 277 6.54 14.80 12.81
N ALA A 278 7.09 15.48 13.82
CA ALA A 278 7.04 15.02 15.21
C ALA A 278 5.68 15.27 15.88
N HIS A 279 4.75 15.99 15.23
CA HIS A 279 3.42 16.22 15.80
C HIS A 279 2.67 14.89 16.04
N PRO A 280 1.91 14.73 17.15
CA PRO A 280 1.23 13.46 17.47
C PRO A 280 0.35 12.91 16.33
N PHE A 281 -0.34 13.79 15.60
CA PHE A 281 -1.11 13.43 14.40
C PHE A 281 -0.24 12.78 13.31
N MET A 282 0.95 13.34 13.03
CA MET A 282 1.85 12.83 12.01
C MET A 282 2.46 11.50 12.43
N GLN A 283 2.94 11.39 13.67
CA GLN A 283 3.45 10.13 14.23
C GLN A 283 2.44 8.99 14.11
N ARG A 284 1.15 9.33 14.23
CA ARG A 284 0.06 8.36 14.18
C ARG A 284 -0.35 7.96 12.76
N PHE A 285 -0.46 8.91 11.83
CA PHE A 285 -1.12 8.68 10.53
C PHE A 285 -0.21 8.78 9.31
N ALA A 286 0.88 9.54 9.38
CA ALA A 286 1.73 9.82 8.22
C ALA A 286 2.78 8.74 7.96
N GLY A 287 3.06 7.87 8.93
CA GLY A 287 4.14 6.87 8.83
C GLY A 287 5.50 7.52 8.57
N THR A 288 6.41 6.78 7.91
CA THR A 288 7.77 7.25 7.60
C THR A 288 8.08 7.30 6.10
N SER A 289 7.13 6.89 5.25
CA SER A 289 7.35 6.83 3.79
C SER A 289 6.86 8.10 3.08
N GLY A 290 7.53 8.49 2.00
CA GLY A 290 7.17 9.66 1.21
C GLY A 290 5.73 9.60 0.68
N GLU A 291 5.24 8.42 0.29
CA GLU A 291 3.88 8.23 -0.24
C GLU A 291 2.78 8.50 0.80
N GLN A 292 3.07 8.30 2.09
CA GLN A 292 2.12 8.55 3.17
C GLN A 292 2.18 10.00 3.67
N ILE A 293 3.36 10.62 3.65
CA ILE A 293 3.58 12.00 4.06
C ILE A 293 3.07 12.98 2.98
N GLU A 294 3.29 12.67 1.71
CA GLU A 294 3.02 13.58 0.59
C GLU A 294 1.56 14.08 0.52
N PRO A 295 0.51 13.24 0.69
CA PRO A 295 -0.87 13.72 0.69
C PRO A 295 -1.14 14.75 1.80
N LEU A 296 -0.63 14.50 3.02
CA LEU A 296 -0.80 15.40 4.16
C LEU A 296 -0.03 16.71 3.94
N LEU A 297 1.17 16.63 3.37
CA LEU A 297 1.94 17.80 3.00
C LEU A 297 1.22 18.65 1.96
N ARG A 298 0.61 18.03 0.93
CA ARG A 298 -0.18 18.74 -0.09
C ARG A 298 -1.41 19.44 0.52
N ILE A 299 -2.09 18.80 1.48
CA ILE A 299 -3.20 19.44 2.23
C ILE A 299 -2.67 20.64 3.02
N ALA A 300 -1.59 20.47 3.79
CA ALA A 300 -0.99 21.54 4.58
C ALA A 300 -0.55 22.74 3.73
N SER A 301 0.15 22.48 2.61
CA SER A 301 0.56 23.53 1.67
C SER A 301 -0.63 24.24 1.05
N SER A 302 -1.70 23.52 0.69
CA SER A 302 -2.91 24.12 0.13
C SER A 302 -3.61 25.04 1.14
N LEU A 303 -3.71 24.63 2.40
CA LEU A 303 -4.30 25.43 3.47
C LEU A 303 -3.47 26.68 3.75
N ALA A 304 -2.14 26.55 3.77
CA ALA A 304 -1.24 27.67 3.97
C ALA A 304 -1.37 28.71 2.87
N VAL A 305 -1.26 28.30 1.59
CA VAL A 305 -1.39 29.21 0.45
C VAL A 305 -2.77 29.85 0.40
N ALA A 306 -3.85 29.09 0.62
CA ALA A 306 -5.20 29.62 0.66
C ALA A 306 -5.38 30.67 1.77
N THR A 307 -4.72 30.47 2.92
CA THR A 307 -4.74 31.44 4.03
C THR A 307 -4.05 32.74 3.63
N VAL A 308 -2.85 32.67 3.03
CA VAL A 308 -2.10 33.84 2.54
C VAL A 308 -2.96 34.62 1.53
N VAL A 309 -3.52 33.94 0.53
CA VAL A 309 -4.35 34.56 -0.51
C VAL A 309 -5.62 35.19 0.09
N SER A 310 -6.27 34.53 1.04
CA SER A 310 -7.48 35.08 1.69
C SER A 310 -7.17 36.36 2.48
N ARG A 311 -6.01 36.43 3.15
CA ARG A 311 -5.57 37.66 3.82
C ARG A 311 -5.35 38.79 2.83
N ASP A 312 -4.75 38.49 1.68
CA ASP A 312 -4.51 39.47 0.62
C ASP A 312 -5.81 40.03 0.03
N GLN A 313 -6.92 39.28 0.15
CA GLN A 313 -8.29 39.70 -0.20
C GLN A 313 -9.01 40.45 0.92
N GLY A 314 -8.35 40.70 2.06
CA GLY A 314 -8.92 41.43 3.20
C GLY A 314 -9.57 40.56 4.27
N VAL A 315 -9.45 39.22 4.21
CA VAL A 315 -9.93 38.32 5.27
C VAL A 315 -8.93 38.31 6.42
N LEU A 316 -9.05 39.29 7.32
CA LEU A 316 -8.08 39.56 8.40
C LEU A 316 -7.97 38.44 9.44
N GLU A 317 -9.03 37.66 9.65
CA GLU A 317 -9.12 36.62 10.69
C GLU A 317 -8.84 35.21 10.15
N SER A 318 -8.39 35.08 8.90
CA SER A 318 -8.15 33.76 8.28
C SER A 318 -7.11 32.92 9.05
N GLY A 319 -6.27 33.55 9.87
CA GLY A 319 -5.32 32.84 10.70
C GLY A 319 -5.92 32.09 11.88
N THR A 320 -7.15 32.44 12.26
CA THR A 320 -7.93 31.73 13.28
C THR A 320 -8.18 30.27 12.87
N ILE A 321 -8.34 30.01 11.56
CA ILE A 321 -8.64 28.68 11.03
C ILE A 321 -7.51 27.69 11.35
N TYR A 322 -6.27 28.03 11.03
CA TYR A 322 -5.16 27.10 11.26
C TYR A 322 -4.80 26.99 12.75
N LYS A 323 -5.02 28.05 13.55
CA LYS A 323 -4.90 27.98 15.01
C LYS A 323 -5.84 26.89 15.55
N HIS A 324 -7.13 26.96 15.17
CA HIS A 324 -8.11 25.96 15.59
C HIS A 324 -7.77 24.56 15.07
N VAL A 325 -7.30 24.44 13.83
CA VAL A 325 -6.85 23.14 13.26
C VAL A 325 -5.69 22.56 14.07
N ASN A 326 -4.67 23.35 14.42
CA ASN A 326 -3.54 22.89 15.22
C ASN A 326 -4.00 22.34 16.57
N GLU A 327 -4.90 23.05 17.26
CA GLU A 327 -5.43 22.63 18.55
C GLU A 327 -6.31 21.37 18.46
N ILE A 328 -7.20 21.30 17.46
CA ILE A 328 -8.08 20.13 17.25
C ILE A 328 -7.25 18.89 16.90
N LEU A 329 -6.25 19.04 16.01
CA LEU A 329 -5.38 17.94 15.64
C LEU A 329 -4.60 17.41 16.83
N ARG A 330 -4.06 18.31 17.66
CA ARG A 330 -3.28 17.94 18.84
C ARG A 330 -4.14 17.28 19.92
N SER A 331 -5.30 17.85 20.23
CA SER A 331 -6.07 17.51 21.43
C SER A 331 -7.12 16.42 21.20
N ALA A 332 -7.70 16.32 20.00
CA ALA A 332 -8.81 15.41 19.72
C ALA A 332 -8.48 14.39 18.63
N LEU A 333 -7.90 14.83 17.51
CA LEU A 333 -7.72 13.96 16.34
C LEU A 333 -6.43 13.13 16.35
N SER A 334 -5.64 13.19 17.43
CA SER A 334 -4.44 12.35 17.61
C SER A 334 -4.68 11.09 18.45
N GLY A 335 -5.86 10.97 19.08
CA GLY A 335 -6.19 9.89 20.03
C GLY A 335 -6.39 8.50 19.40
N PRO A 336 -6.37 7.41 20.20
CA PRO A 336 -6.58 6.03 19.74
C PRO A 336 -7.89 5.86 18.97
N ILE A 337 -7.82 5.17 17.82
CA ILE A 337 -9.01 4.65 17.13
C ILE A 337 -9.57 3.54 18.01
N ILE A 338 -10.72 3.76 18.64
CA ILE A 338 -11.44 2.70 19.33
C ILE A 338 -12.18 1.92 18.24
N THR A 339 -11.58 0.84 17.75
CA THR A 339 -12.32 -0.11 16.91
C THR A 339 -13.27 -0.89 17.82
N SER A 340 -14.49 -0.39 17.99
CA SER A 340 -15.57 -1.22 18.49
C SER A 340 -15.73 -2.41 17.53
N ARG A 341 -15.38 -3.61 18.01
CA ARG A 341 -15.77 -4.85 17.33
C ARG A 341 -17.31 -4.85 17.32
N PRO A 342 -17.97 -5.11 16.19
CA PRO A 342 -19.38 -5.44 16.23
C PRO A 342 -19.49 -6.72 17.06
N ASP A 343 -20.29 -6.66 18.11
CA ASP A 343 -20.63 -7.79 18.96
C ASP A 343 -21.14 -8.94 18.09
N GLU A 344 -20.39 -10.03 18.03
CA GLU A 344 -20.97 -11.35 17.79
C GLU A 344 -21.79 -11.70 19.03
N ASN A 345 -23.06 -11.28 19.07
CA ASN A 345 -24.08 -11.86 19.92
C ASN A 345 -25.48 -11.53 19.37
N GLY A 346 -26.18 -12.57 18.93
CA GLY A 346 -27.56 -12.55 18.46
C GLY A 346 -27.87 -13.75 17.58
#